data_AF-A0A7Y5X3T1-F1
#
_entry.id   AF-A0A7Y5X3T1-F1
#
_cell.length_a   1.000
_cell.length_b   1.000
_cell.length_c   1.000
_cell.angle_alpha   90.00
_cell.angle_beta   90.00
_cell.angle_gamma   90.00
#
_symmetry.space_group_name_H-M   'P 1'
#
loop_
_entity.id
_entity.type
_entity.pdbx_description
1 polymer ?
#
loop_
_entity_poly.entity_id
_entity_poly.type
_entity_poly.pdbx_seq_one_letter_code
_entity_poly.pdbx_strand_id
1 'polypeptide(L)' 'MSIELTAAQARAVAELAEREGSVTLHQIAETPTTHTADVYATPRGTAHGYRITVNGELTPIGETLPATG' A
#
# COMPACT_ATOMS: atom_id res chain seq x y z
N MET A 1 6.10 -13.19 -8.05
CA MET A 1 6.26 -12.71 -6.67
C MET A 1 4.87 -12.37 -6.17
N SER A 2 4.48 -12.90 -5.01
CA SER A 2 3.13 -12.78 -4.45
C SER A 2 3.20 -11.98 -3.16
N ILE A 3 2.30 -11.01 -2.99
CA ILE A 3 2.13 -10.25 -1.75
C ILE A 3 1.09 -10.97 -0.91
N GLU A 4 1.45 -11.39 0.29
CA GLU A 4 0.51 -11.96 1.25
C GLU A 4 -0.13 -10.82 2.06
N LEU A 5 -1.46 -10.82 2.14
CA LEU A 5 -2.23 -9.79 2.85
C LEU A 5 -2.98 -10.44 4.01
N THR A 6 -3.02 -9.77 5.16
CA THR A 6 -4.01 -10.10 6.17
C THR A 6 -5.43 -9.79 5.64
N ALA A 7 -6.46 -10.37 6.24
CA ALA A 7 -7.84 -10.04 5.89
C ALA A 7 -8.15 -8.54 6.04
N ALA A 8 -7.55 -7.89 7.05
CA ALA A 8 -7.72 -6.45 7.28
C ALA A 8 -7.04 -5.62 6.19
N GLN A 9 -5.83 -6.00 5.77
CA GLN A 9 -5.12 -5.35 4.65
C GLN A 9 -5.88 -5.52 3.33
N ALA A 10 -6.33 -6.74 3.03
CA ALA A 10 -7.10 -7.02 1.82
C ALA A 10 -8.37 -6.15 1.75
N ARG A 11 -9.07 -6.00 2.89
CA ARG A 11 -10.23 -5.11 2.99
C ARG A 11 -9.87 -3.64 2.75
N ALA A 12 -8.83 -3.14 3.40
CA ALA A 12 -8.40 -1.75 3.22
C ALA A 12 -7.94 -1.44 1.77
N VAL A 13 -7.28 -2.40 1.11
CA VAL A 13 -6.93 -2.29 -0.31
C VAL A 13 -8.18 -2.24 -1.19
N ALA A 14 -9.17 -3.08 -0.91
CA ALA A 14 -10.44 -3.08 -1.65
C ALA A 14 -11.18 -1.74 -1.47
N GLU A 15 -11.29 -1.24 -0.25
CA GLU A 15 -11.93 0.05 0.04
C GLU A 15 -11.18 1.22 -0.64
N LEU A 16 -9.84 1.19 -0.67
CA LEU A 16 -9.05 2.18 -1.38
C LEU A 16 -9.29 2.10 -2.91
N ALA A 17 -9.38 0.89 -3.46
CA ALA A 17 -9.66 0.68 -4.86
C ALA A 17 -11.08 1.12 -5.25
N GLU A 18 -12.08 0.89 -4.39
CA GLU A 18 -13.43 1.40 -4.63
C GLU A 18 -13.47 2.93 -4.66
N ARG A 19 -12.66 3.59 -3.82
CA ARG A 19 -12.62 5.06 -3.72
C ARG A 19 -11.84 5.72 -4.86
N GLU A 20 -10.67 5.17 -5.22
CA GLU A 20 -9.71 5.80 -6.14
C GLU A 20 -9.63 5.09 -7.50
N GLY A 21 -10.35 3.99 -7.68
CA GLY A 21 -10.28 3.13 -8.86
C GLY A 21 -9.20 2.05 -8.74
N SER A 22 -8.33 1.92 -9.75
CA SER A 22 -7.28 0.89 -9.66
C SER A 22 -6.12 1.34 -8.77
N VAL A 23 -5.63 0.45 -7.90
CA VAL A 23 -4.45 0.69 -7.06
C VAL A 23 -3.32 -0.28 -7.45
N THR A 24 -2.08 0.20 -7.39
CA THR A 24 -0.87 -0.62 -7.53
C THR A 24 -0.33 -0.91 -6.15
N LEU A 25 -0.06 -2.18 -5.86
CA LEU A 25 0.58 -2.58 -4.60
C LEU A 25 2.10 -2.66 -4.78
N HIS A 26 2.83 -2.16 -3.79
CA HIS A 26 4.27 -2.12 -3.76
C HIS A 26 4.76 -2.98 -2.60
N GLN A 27 5.62 -3.95 -2.92
CA GLN A 27 6.41 -4.65 -1.93
C GLN A 27 7.72 -3.89 -1.75
N ILE A 28 7.90 -3.26 -0.59
CA ILE A 28 9.07 -2.42 -0.33
C ILE A 28 10.05 -3.23 0.52
N ALA A 29 11.32 -3.25 0.11
CA ALA A 29 12.37 -3.83 0.93
C ALA A 29 12.48 -3.08 2.27
N GLU A 30 12.81 -3.77 3.35
CA GLU A 30 12.95 -3.16 4.67
C GLU A 30 13.89 -1.96 4.62
N THR A 31 13.33 -0.77 4.81
CA THR A 31 14.04 0.46 5.12
C THR A 31 13.77 0.84 6.58
N PRO A 32 14.59 1.71 7.19
CA PRO A 32 14.40 2.13 8.59
C PRO A 32 13.02 2.74 8.90
N THR A 33 12.30 3.18 7.87
CA THR A 33 11.00 3.85 7.97
C THR A 33 9.83 2.99 7.49
N THR A 34 10.09 1.76 7.04
CA THR A 34 9.06 0.84 6.52
C THR A 34 9.03 -0.43 7.36
N HIS A 35 7.84 -0.82 7.81
CA HIS A 35 7.67 -2.13 8.44
C HIS A 35 7.43 -3.18 7.36
N THR A 36 8.12 -4.31 7.47
CA THR A 36 8.04 -5.46 6.54
C THR A 36 6.63 -6.00 6.36
N ALA A 37 5.79 -5.82 7.37
CA ALA A 37 4.43 -6.32 7.39
C ALA A 37 3.41 -5.32 6.84
N ASP A 38 3.82 -4.08 6.54
CA ASP A 38 2.95 -3.07 5.97
C ASP A 38 2.89 -3.21 4.44
N VAL A 39 1.75 -2.84 3.88
CA VAL A 39 1.51 -2.87 2.44
C VAL A 39 1.43 -1.44 1.95
N TYR A 40 2.13 -1.16 0.86
CA TYR A 40 2.15 0.18 0.27
C TYR A 40 1.34 0.17 -1.01
N ALA A 41 0.49 1.17 -1.19
CA ALA A 41 -0.42 1.24 -2.32
C ALA A 41 -0.39 2.63 -2.96
N THR A 42 -0.44 2.65 -4.29
CA THR A 42 -0.52 3.87 -5.08
C THR A 42 -1.73 3.79 -6.01
N PRO A 43 -2.74 4.68 -5.86
CA PRO A 43 -3.80 4.79 -6.84
C PRO A 43 -3.28 5.20 -8.21
N ARG A 44 -3.84 4.62 -9.26
CA ARG A 44 -3.38 4.86 -10.62
C ARG A 44 -3.65 6.32 -11.02
N GLY A 45 -2.61 6.99 -11.52
CA GLY A 45 -2.70 8.37 -11.98
C GLY A 45 -2.52 9.41 -10.87
N THR A 46 -2.22 8.99 -9.63
CA THR A 46 -1.90 9.91 -8.53
C THR A 46 -0.43 9.80 -8.15
N ALA A 47 0.12 10.89 -7.60
CA ALA A 47 1.46 10.92 -7.02
C ALA A 47 1.47 10.63 -5.51
N HIS A 48 0.30 10.34 -4.92
CA HIS A 48 0.12 10.13 -3.49
C HIS A 48 0.05 8.64 -3.15
N GLY A 49 0.99 8.18 -2.31
CA GLY A 49 1.00 6.83 -1.78
C GLY A 49 0.23 6.68 -0.47
N TYR A 50 -0.16 5.45 -0.16
CA TYR A 50 -0.76 5.03 1.10
C TYR A 50 0.05 3.90 1.71
N ARG A 51 0.14 3.90 3.04
CA ARG A 51 0.60 2.78 3.85
C ARG A 51 -0.62 2.12 4.49
N ILE A 52 -0.67 0.79 4.42
CA ILE A 52 -1.71 -0.04 5.00
C ILE A 52 -1.06 -0.98 6.01
N THR A 53 -1.30 -0.75 7.30
CA THR A 53 -0.72 -1.58 8.36
C THR A 53 -1.33 -2.97 8.38
N VAL A 54 -0.73 -3.91 9.12
CA VAL A 54 -1.27 -5.28 9.32
C VAL A 54 -2.71 -5.32 9.82
N ASN A 55 -3.14 -4.28 10.54
CA ASN A 55 -4.48 -4.13 11.10
C ASN A 55 -5.46 -3.47 10.11
N GLY A 56 -5.02 -3.16 8.89
CA GLY A 56 -5.82 -2.48 7.86
C GLY A 56 -5.90 -0.96 8.04
N GLU A 57 -5.07 -0.36 8.90
CA GLU A 57 -5.06 1.09 9.06
C GLU A 57 -4.40 1.75 7.85
N LEU A 58 -5.12 2.68 7.22
CA LEU A 58 -4.70 3.36 6.00
C LEU A 58 -4.19 4.77 6.31
N THR A 59 -2.90 5.01 6.12
CA THR A 59 -2.25 6.31 6.33
C THR A 59 -1.73 6.86 5.00
N PRO A 60 -2.07 8.10 4.59
CA PRO A 60 -1.42 8.74 3.45
C PRO A 60 0.05 9.03 3.79
N ILE A 61 0.97 8.68 2.89
CA ILE A 61 2.42 8.88 3.08
C ILE A 61 2.99 10.00 2.20
N GLY A 62 2.13 10.75 1.52
CA GLY A 62 2.50 11.95 0.76
C GLY A 62 3.10 11.62 -0.60
N GLU A 63 4.30 11.05 -0.65
CA GLU A 63 4.95 10.69 -1.92
C GLU A 63 4.79 9.19 -2.22
N THR A 64 4.63 8.90 -3.51
CA THR A 64 4.74 7.53 -4.02
C THR A 64 6.14 7.01 -3.80
N LEU A 65 6.28 5.95 -3.00
CA LEU A 65 7.57 5.28 -2.86
C LEU A 65 7.94 4.69 -4.23
N PRO A 66 9.17 4.90 -4.72
CA PRO A 66 9.56 4.36 -6.02
C PRO A 66 9.41 2.84 -5.99
N ALA A 67 8.64 2.31 -6.93
CA ALA A 67 8.58 0.88 -7.17
C ALA A 67 9.98 0.44 -7.59
N THR A 68 10.76 -0.16 -6.69
CA THR A 68 12.01 -0.82 -7.08
C THR A 68 11.62 -2.00 -7.96
N GLY A 69 11.94 -1.86 -9.25
CA GLY A 69 11.79 -2.90 -10.28
C GLY A 69 12.78 -4.03 -10.12
#